data_AF-A4JBL6-F1
#
_entry.id   AF-A4JBL6-F1
#
_cell.length_a   1.000
_cell.length_b   1.000
_cell.length_c   1.000
_cell.angle_alpha   90.00
_cell.angle_beta   90.00
_cell.angle_gamma   90.00
#
_symmetry.space_group_name_H-M   'P 1'
#
loop_
_entity.id
_entity.type
_entity.pdbx_description
1 polymer ?
#
loop_
_entity_poly.entity_id
_entity_poly.type
_entity_poly.pdbx_seq_one_letter_code
_entity_poly.pdbx_strand_id
1 'polypeptide(L)' 'MSKHNIEQCVRESLDVYFRDLDGSNPHDVYEMVMSCVEKPMLEVVLVQAGGNQSLAAEYLGINRNTLRKKLQQHGLL' A
#
# COMPACT_ATOMS: atom_id res chain seq x y z
N MET A 1 -7.62 11.78 10.21
CA MET A 1 -7.16 12.04 8.83
C MET A 1 -8.34 11.79 7.90
N SER A 2 -8.85 12.81 7.19
CA SER A 2 -9.95 12.61 6.24
C SER A 2 -9.46 11.79 5.04
N LYS A 3 -10.27 10.87 4.52
CA LYS A 3 -10.01 10.08 3.31
C LYS A 3 -9.48 10.95 2.15
N HIS A 4 -9.97 12.19 2.07
CA HIS A 4 -9.57 13.17 1.08
C HIS A 4 -8.08 13.53 1.08
N ASN A 5 -7.38 13.42 2.22
CA ASN A 5 -5.95 13.75 2.26
C ASN A 5 -5.11 12.70 1.51
N ILE A 6 -5.41 11.41 1.69
CA ILE A 6 -4.66 10.33 1.02
C ILE A 6 -4.95 10.34 -0.49
N GLU A 7 -6.21 10.53 -0.88
CA GLU A 7 -6.60 10.64 -2.28
C GLU A 7 -5.87 11.80 -3.00
N GLN A 8 -5.72 12.93 -2.30
CA GLN A 8 -4.98 14.08 -2.84
C GLN A 8 -3.49 13.77 -2.98
N CYS A 9 -2.85 13.20 -1.97
CA CYS A 9 -1.43 12.82 -2.04
C CYS A 9 -1.14 11.85 -3.18
N VAL A 10 -2.01 10.87 -3.42
CA VAL A 10 -1.86 9.92 -4.53
C VAL A 10 -1.95 10.64 -5.88
N ARG A 11 -2.93 11.53 -6.06
CA ARG A 11 -3.07 12.31 -7.31
C ARG A 11 -1.85 13.19 -7.57
N GLU A 12 -1.41 13.96 -6.57
CA GLU A 12 -0.25 14.84 -6.69
C GLU A 12 1.03 14.05 -7.02
N SER A 13 1.21 12.88 -6.41
CA SER A 13 2.37 12.01 -6.68
C SER A 13 2.36 11.46 -8.10
N LEU A 14 1.20 11.05 -8.61
CA LEU A 14 1.05 10.57 -9.99
C LEU A 14 1.24 11.71 -11.01
N ASP A 15 0.75 12.91 -10.72
CA ASP A 15 0.95 14.09 -11.57
C ASP A 15 2.44 14.47 -11.68
N VAL A 16 3.23 14.26 -10.62
CA VAL A 16 4.70 14.39 -10.67
C VAL A 16 5.28 13.28 -11.56
N TYR A 17 4.97 12.01 -11.28
CA TYR A 17 5.47 10.87 -12.05
C TYR A 17 5.25 11.02 -13.57
N PHE A 18 4.05 11.42 -13.99
CA PHE A 18 3.75 11.60 -15.42
C PHE A 18 4.42 12.81 -16.05
N ARG A 19 4.72 13.87 -15.28
CA ARG A 19 5.55 14.99 -15.75
C ARG A 19 7.00 14.56 -15.95
N ASP A 20 7.52 13.74 -15.04
CA ASP A 20 8.91 13.26 -15.08
C ASP A 20 9.15 12.17 -16.14
N LEU A 21 8.08 11.58 -16.68
CA LEU A 21 8.14 10.54 -17.70
C LEU A 21 8.73 11.03 -19.03
N ASP A 22 8.75 12.35 -19.27
CA ASP A 22 9.38 13.03 -20.42
C ASP A 22 9.11 12.34 -21.78
N GLY A 23 7.84 11.95 -22.02
CA GLY A 23 7.40 11.31 -23.26
C GLY A 23 7.66 9.81 -23.37
N SER A 24 8.25 9.17 -22.35
CA SER A 24 8.33 7.71 -22.26
C SER A 24 6.95 7.10 -21.98
N ASN A 25 6.70 5.88 -22.44
CA ASN A 25 5.45 5.20 -22.12
C ASN A 25 5.50 4.63 -20.69
N PRO A 26 4.45 4.84 -19.87
CA PRO A 26 4.38 4.26 -18.52
C PRO A 26 4.20 2.74 -18.63
N HIS A 27 4.76 2.00 -17.68
CA HIS A 27 4.59 0.55 -17.56
C HIS A 27 4.30 0.18 -16.10
N ASP A 28 3.41 -0.78 -15.89
CA ASP A 28 3.07 -1.36 -14.58
C ASP A 28 2.76 -0.35 -13.45
N VAL A 29 2.19 0.81 -13.79
CA VAL A 29 1.85 1.88 -12.84
C VAL A 29 0.97 1.37 -11.69
N TYR A 30 0.05 0.46 -11.98
CA TYR A 30 -0.79 -0.16 -10.95
C TYR A 30 0.04 -0.92 -9.91
N GLU A 31 0.95 -1.79 -10.36
CA GLU A 31 1.80 -2.57 -9.47
C GLU A 31 2.76 -1.67 -8.69
N MET A 32 3.36 -0.68 -9.36
CA MET A 32 4.20 0.34 -8.73
C MET A 32 3.44 1.03 -7.58
N VAL A 33 2.27 1.61 -7.86
CA VAL A 33 1.47 2.32 -6.85
C VAL A 33 1.04 1.38 -5.72
N MET A 34 0.56 0.18 -6.06
CA MET A 34 0.13 -0.78 -5.04
C MET A 34 1.28 -1.21 -4.14
N SER A 35 2.49 -1.40 -4.69
CA SER A 35 3.67 -1.71 -3.88
C SER A 35 4.03 -0.58 -2.91
N CYS A 36 3.91 0.68 -3.35
CA CYS A 36 4.18 1.86 -2.54
C CYS A 36 3.15 2.11 -1.45
N VAL A 37 1.89 1.71 -1.65
CA VAL A 37 0.81 1.93 -0.68
C VAL A 37 0.63 0.74 0.25
N GLU A 38 0.71 -0.48 -0.28
CA GLU A 38 0.36 -1.67 0.46
C GLU A 38 1.36 -1.99 1.55
N LYS A 39 2.67 -1.97 1.26
CA LYS A 39 3.71 -2.25 2.24
C LYS A 39 3.63 -1.35 3.49
N PRO A 40 3.63 -0.01 3.39
CA PRO A 40 3.58 0.84 4.59
C PRO A 40 2.26 0.71 5.35
N MET A 41 1.14 0.47 4.65
CA MET A 41 -0.14 0.20 5.30
C MET A 41 -0.06 -1.08 6.16
N LEU A 42 0.51 -2.15 5.62
CA LEU A 42 0.71 -3.41 6.34
C LEU A 42 1.63 -3.26 7.55
N GLU A 43 2.75 -2.53 7.41
CA GLU A 43 3.69 -2.24 8.50
C GLU A 43 3.02 -1.50 9.65
N VAL A 44 2.31 -0.40 9.35
CA VAL A 44 1.63 0.40 10.36
C VAL A 44 0.55 -0.40 11.08
N VAL A 45 -0.25 -1.18 10.34
CA VAL A 45 -1.30 -2.00 10.95
C VAL A 45 -0.71 -3.12 11.80
N LEU A 46 0.36 -3.78 11.35
CA LEU A 46 1.03 -4.81 12.15
C LEU A 46 1.57 -4.25 13.46
N VAL A 47 2.19 -3.06 13.44
CA VAL A 47 2.63 -2.37 14.65
C VAL A 47 1.45 -2.07 15.56
N GLN A 48 0.35 -1.52 15.02
CA GLN A 48 -0.84 -1.22 15.80
C GLN A 48 -1.51 -2.46 16.39
N ALA A 49 -1.40 -3.61 15.72
CA ALA A 49 -1.88 -4.90 16.19
C ALA A 49 -0.87 -5.64 17.10
N GLY A 50 0.27 -5.03 17.43
CA GLY A 50 1.31 -5.65 18.26
C GLY A 50 1.91 -6.93 17.65
N GLY A 51 1.98 -7.00 16.31
CA GLY A 51 2.42 -8.18 15.56
C GLY A 51 1.38 -9.30 15.45
N ASN A 52 0.18 -9.15 16.03
CA ASN A 52 -0.88 -10.15 15.93
C ASN A 52 -1.53 -10.10 14.54
N GLN A 53 -1.18 -11.06 13.68
CA GLN A 53 -1.71 -11.14 12.31
C GLN A 53 -3.22 -11.35 12.23
N SER A 54 -3.84 -12.03 13.21
CA SER A 54 -5.30 -12.21 13.21
C SER A 54 -6.01 -10.88 13.45
N LEU A 55 -5.51 -10.10 14.40
CA LEU A 55 -6.04 -8.77 14.71
C LEU A 55 -5.73 -7.75 13.60
N ALA A 56 -4.53 -7.80 13.01
CA ALA A 56 -4.19 -6.99 11.85
C ALA A 56 -5.11 -7.28 10.65
N ALA A 57 -5.45 -8.55 10.42
CA ALA A 57 -6.38 -8.94 9.36
C ALA A 57 -7.80 -8.41 9.61
N GLU A 58 -8.24 -8.38 10.87
CA GLU A 58 -9.50 -7.76 11.29
C GLU A 58 -9.50 -6.25 11.04
N TYR A 59 -8.43 -5.53 11.43
CA TYR A 59 -8.29 -4.09 11.18
C TYR A 59 -8.31 -3.74 9.69
N LEU A 60 -7.69 -4.59 8.87
CA LEU A 60 -7.67 -4.44 7.41
C LEU A 60 -8.96 -4.90 6.73
N GLY A 61 -9.84 -5.62 7.43
CA GLY A 61 -11.05 -6.20 6.85
C GLY A 61 -10.79 -7.29 5.80
N ILE A 62 -9.67 -8.02 5.92
CA ILE A 62 -9.30 -9.09 4.98
C ILE A 62 -9.14 -10.43 5.68
N ASN A 63 -9.19 -11.53 4.91
CA ASN A 63 -8.90 -12.85 5.45
C ASN A 63 -7.43 -12.93 5.93
N ARG A 64 -7.18 -13.57 7.08
CA ARG A 64 -5.83 -13.75 7.64
C ARG A 64 -4.86 -14.44 6.67
N ASN A 65 -5.32 -15.41 5.88
CA ASN A 65 -4.48 -16.07 4.87
C ASN A 65 -4.11 -15.12 3.73
N THR A 66 -5.00 -14.19 3.38
CA THR A 66 -4.70 -13.12 2.42
C THR A 66 -3.65 -12.17 2.98
N LEU A 67 -3.81 -11.74 4.24
CA LEU A 67 -2.80 -10.92 4.93
C LEU A 67 -1.44 -11.63 4.93
N ARG A 68 -1.40 -12.90 5.33
CA ARG A 68 -0.17 -13.68 5.37
C ARG A 68 0.53 -13.72 4.01
N LYS A 69 -0.20 -13.96 2.91
CA LYS A 69 0.39 -13.94 1.55
C LYS A 69 0.98 -12.57 1.22
N LYS A 70 0.28 -11.48 1.54
CA LYS A 70 0.75 -10.10 1.31
C LYS A 70 2.00 -9.80 2.12
N LEU A 71 2.05 -10.20 3.39
CA LEU A 71 3.25 -10.04 4.22
C LEU A 71 4.46 -10.79 3.64
N GLN A 72 4.27 -11.98 3.09
CA GLN A 72 5.36 -12.71 2.40
C GLN A 72 5.81 -11.98 1.12
N GLN A 73 4.87 -11.48 0.31
CA GLN A 73 5.18 -10.73 -0.91
C GLN A 73 5.99 -9.45 -0.62
N HIS A 74 5.73 -8.79 0.51
CA HIS A 74 6.39 -7.55 0.91
C HIS A 74 7.60 -7.75 1.84
N GLY A 75 7.96 -9.00 2.17
CA GLY A 75 9.12 -9.31 3.01
C GLY A 75 8.96 -8.93 4.49
N LEU A 76 7.74 -9.00 5.02
CA LEU A 76 7.35 -8.61 6.38
C LEU A 76 7.08 -9.80 7.31
N LEU A 77 7.50 -11.00 6.92
CA LEU A 77 7.19 -12.28 7.57
C LEU A 77 8.45 -13.10 7.83
#